data_AF-A0AAV3J6Q9-F1
#
_entry.id   AF-A0AAV3J6Q9-F1
#
_cell.length_a   1.000
_cell.length_b   1.000
_cell.length_c   1.000
_cell.angle_alpha   90.00
_cell.angle_beta   90.00
_cell.angle_gamma   90.00
#
_symmetry.space_group_name_H-M   'P 1'
#
loop_
_entity.id
_entity.type
_entity.pdbx_description
1 polymer ?
#
loop_
_entity_poly.entity_id
_entity_poly.type
_entity_poly.pdbx_seq_one_letter_code
_entity_poly.pdbx_strand_id
1 'polypeptide(L)'
;MIDIQHHLIFKDGKSDKFWNVEVSGKSFTVTYGKTGTAGTSQTKTFDSEEKCLKEAEKLLSEKLKKGYIEKGLQTPSQNKKTFVQTSDDFSKEWENIVNSKNLQDDLTKHFLYLADSPGFESVVHKIFKHAKAAKINKNKQKYVGR
;
A
#
# COMPACT_ATOMS: atom_id res chain seq x y z
N MET A 1 -16.58 -11.40 4.91
CA MET A 1 -17.05 -10.27 4.07
C MET A 1 -15.83 -9.39 3.89
N ILE A 2 -15.46 -9.07 2.64
CA ILE A 2 -14.33 -8.18 2.38
C ILE A 2 -14.89 -6.77 2.43
N ASP A 3 -14.47 -6.01 3.44
CA ASP A 3 -14.86 -4.64 3.68
C ASP A 3 -13.62 -3.75 3.52
N ILE A 4 -13.53 -3.04 2.39
CA ILE A 4 -12.38 -2.18 2.06
C ILE A 4 -12.87 -0.75 1.94
N GLN A 5 -12.17 0.18 2.57
CA GLN A 5 -12.47 1.61 2.46
C GLN A 5 -11.21 2.41 2.15
N HIS A 6 -11.25 3.24 1.11
CA HIS A 6 -10.18 4.17 0.77
C HIS A 6 -10.70 5.59 0.74
N HIS A 7 -10.06 6.47 1.50
CA HIS A 7 -10.39 7.90 1.52
C HIS A 7 -9.25 8.72 0.94
N LEU A 8 -9.53 9.43 -0.15
CA LEU A 8 -8.60 10.26 -0.89
C LEU A 8 -8.96 11.74 -0.79
N ILE A 9 -7.95 12.60 -0.71
CA ILE A 9 -8.08 14.05 -0.70
C ILE A 9 -7.25 14.63 -1.85
N PHE A 10 -7.84 15.58 -2.56
CA PHE A 10 -7.14 16.41 -3.53
C PHE A 10 -7.18 17.87 -3.09
N LYS A 11 -6.00 18.44 -2.85
CA LYS A 11 -5.84 19.85 -2.50
C LYS A 11 -4.97 20.56 -3.53
N ASP A 12 -5.51 21.65 -4.07
CA ASP A 12 -4.82 22.61 -4.92
C ASP A 12 -5.25 24.02 -4.48
N GLY A 13 -4.54 25.08 -4.87
CA GLY A 13 -4.69 26.45 -4.33
C GLY A 13 -6.12 27.03 -4.34
N LYS A 14 -7.06 26.44 -5.09
CA LYS A 14 -8.49 26.79 -5.09
C LYS A 14 -9.44 25.59 -4.91
N SER A 15 -8.93 24.37 -4.78
CA SER A 15 -9.73 23.14 -4.74
C SER A 15 -9.40 22.33 -3.50
N ASP A 16 -10.43 22.02 -2.70
CA ASP A 16 -10.35 21.03 -1.62
C ASP A 16 -11.45 20.00 -1.85
N LYS A 17 -11.07 18.83 -2.37
CA LYS A 17 -11.99 17.78 -2.80
C LYS A 17 -11.66 16.49 -2.06
N PHE A 18 -12.69 15.71 -1.78
CA PHE A 18 -12.56 14.36 -1.26
C PHE A 18 -13.19 13.36 -2.22
N TRP A 19 -12.67 12.14 -2.17
CA TRP A 19 -13.18 10.98 -2.87
C TRP A 19 -13.00 9.77 -1.97
N ASN A 20 -14.04 9.00 -1.77
CA ASN A 20 -14.08 7.80 -0.93
C ASN A 20 -14.58 6.64 -1.79
N VAL A 21 -14.07 5.44 -1.56
CA VAL A 21 -14.67 4.21 -2.07
C VAL A 21 -14.76 3.20 -0.94
N GLU A 22 -15.92 2.58 -0.82
CA GLU A 22 -16.22 1.55 0.16
C GLU A 22 -16.70 0.31 -0.59
N VAL A 23 -15.95 -0.78 -0.51
CA VAL A 23 -16.28 -2.07 -1.11
C VAL A 23 -16.86 -2.96 -0.02
N SER A 24 -18.05 -3.48 -0.25
CA SER A 24 -18.74 -4.44 0.61
C SER A 24 -19.18 -5.63 -0.27
N GLY A 25 -18.43 -6.72 -0.20
CA GLY A 25 -18.67 -7.93 -0.99
C GLY A 25 -18.69 -7.67 -2.50
N LYS A 26 -19.86 -7.82 -3.13
CA LYS A 26 -20.03 -7.68 -4.60
C LYS A 26 -20.37 -6.28 -5.07
N SER A 27 -20.43 -5.31 -4.16
CA SER A 27 -20.76 -3.93 -4.47
C SER A 27 -19.73 -2.98 -3.91
N PHE A 28 -19.53 -1.86 -4.58
CA PHE A 28 -18.81 -0.74 -4.00
C PHE A 28 -19.66 0.54 -4.04
N THR A 29 -19.42 1.44 -3.10
CA THR A 29 -20.01 2.77 -3.03
C THR A 29 -18.89 3.80 -3.11
N VAL A 30 -18.93 4.64 -4.14
CA VAL A 30 -18.01 5.76 -4.31
C VAL A 30 -18.69 7.04 -3.84
N THR A 31 -18.06 7.80 -2.95
CA THR A 31 -18.56 9.11 -2.49
C THR A 31 -17.56 10.21 -2.83
N TYR A 32 -18.00 11.31 -3.43
CA TYR A 32 -17.09 12.39 -3.81
C TYR A 32 -17.71 13.77 -3.59
N GLY A 33 -16.88 14.77 -3.30
CA GLY A 33 -17.38 16.11 -3.04
C GLY A 33 -16.30 17.11 -2.68
N LYS A 34 -16.74 18.29 -2.24
CA LYS A 34 -15.87 19.30 -1.64
C LYS A 34 -15.67 18.95 -0.17
N THR A 35 -14.45 19.03 0.34
CA THR A 35 -14.17 18.73 1.75
C THR A 35 -15.03 19.59 2.66
N GLY A 36 -15.73 18.96 3.62
CA GLY A 36 -16.69 19.62 4.51
C GLY A 36 -18.15 19.61 4.03
N THR A 37 -18.46 19.00 2.88
CA THR A 37 -19.84 18.71 2.46
C THR A 37 -20.15 17.22 2.53
N ALA A 38 -21.43 16.85 2.51
CA ALA A 38 -21.84 15.44 2.45
C ALA A 38 -21.38 14.73 1.14
N GLY A 39 -21.12 15.50 0.08
CA GLY A 39 -20.75 14.96 -1.23
C GLY A 39 -21.90 14.25 -1.94
N THR A 40 -21.54 13.43 -2.94
CA THR A 40 -22.45 12.63 -3.74
C THR A 40 -21.95 11.20 -3.77
N SER A 41 -22.83 10.24 -3.47
CA SER A 41 -22.53 8.82 -3.44
C SER A 41 -23.11 8.10 -4.66
N GLN A 42 -22.39 7.12 -5.19
CA GLN A 42 -22.81 6.23 -6.26
C GLN A 42 -22.44 4.80 -5.90
N THR A 43 -23.43 3.91 -5.86
CA THR A 43 -23.22 2.48 -5.59
C THR A 43 -23.28 1.69 -6.89
N LYS A 44 -22.36 0.75 -7.06
CA LYS A 44 -22.30 -0.15 -8.20
C LYS A 44 -22.13 -1.59 -7.73
N THR A 45 -22.91 -2.49 -8.31
CA THR A 45 -22.89 -3.93 -8.00
C THR A 45 -22.33 -4.71 -9.18
N PHE A 46 -21.59 -5.78 -8.87
CA PHE A 46 -20.89 -6.64 -9.82
C PHE A 46 -21.30 -8.11 -9.63
N ASP A 47 -20.99 -8.94 -10.62
CA ASP A 47 -21.33 -10.37 -10.57
C ASP A 47 -20.52 -11.13 -9.50
N SER A 48 -19.28 -10.68 -9.26
CA SER A 48 -18.29 -11.33 -8.39
C SER A 48 -17.54 -10.29 -7.55
N GLU A 49 -17.14 -10.70 -6.34
CA GLU A 49 -16.34 -9.90 -5.41
C GLU A 49 -14.98 -9.55 -6.02
N GLU A 50 -14.33 -10.49 -6.71
CA GLU A 50 -13.04 -10.25 -7.37
C GLU A 50 -13.13 -9.17 -8.46
N LYS A 51 -14.24 -9.14 -9.22
CA LYS A 51 -14.48 -8.09 -10.23
C LYS A 51 -14.71 -6.74 -9.57
N CYS A 52 -15.47 -6.72 -8.47
CA CYS A 52 -15.74 -5.52 -7.69
C CYS A 52 -14.43 -4.91 -7.17
N LEU A 53 -13.57 -5.74 -6.57
CA LEU A 53 -12.27 -5.36 -6.03
C LEU A 53 -11.35 -4.79 -7.11
N LYS A 54 -11.17 -5.51 -8.22
CA LYS A 54 -10.31 -5.05 -9.33
C LYS A 54 -10.75 -3.71 -9.89
N GLU A 55 -12.06 -3.48 -10.02
CA GLU A 55 -12.58 -2.21 -10.52
C GLU A 55 -12.39 -1.08 -9.49
N ALA A 56 -12.58 -1.35 -8.20
CA ALA A 56 -12.31 -0.39 -7.12
C ALA A 56 -10.82 -0.01 -7.05
N GLU A 57 -9.91 -0.98 -7.12
CA GLU A 57 -8.46 -0.75 -7.16
C GLU A 57 -8.01 0.04 -8.39
N LYS A 58 -8.66 -0.20 -9.53
CA LYS A 58 -8.41 0.55 -10.76
C LYS A 58 -8.79 2.02 -10.58
N LEU A 59 -9.99 2.29 -10.06
CA LEU A 59 -10.46 3.65 -9.77
C LEU A 59 -9.52 4.37 -8.77
N LEU A 60 -9.11 3.67 -7.72
CA LEU A 60 -8.13 4.16 -6.75
C LEU A 60 -6.83 4.58 -7.45
N SER A 61 -6.27 3.69 -8.27
CA SER A 61 -5.02 3.94 -8.99
C SER A 61 -5.12 5.14 -9.94
N GLU A 62 -6.26 5.31 -10.63
CA GLU A 62 -6.51 6.47 -11.49
C GLU A 62 -6.59 7.78 -10.70
N LYS A 63 -7.17 7.76 -9.49
CA LYS A 63 -7.25 8.95 -8.64
C LYS A 63 -5.88 9.33 -8.06
N LEU A 64 -5.10 8.34 -7.60
CA LEU A 64 -3.74 8.56 -7.13
C LEU A 64 -2.84 9.18 -8.22
N LYS A 65 -2.95 8.68 -9.46
CA LYS A 65 -2.24 9.27 -10.62
C LYS A 65 -2.64 10.72 -10.91
N LYS A 66 -3.86 11.12 -10.56
CA LYS A 66 -4.35 12.50 -10.70
C LYS A 66 -3.93 13.42 -9.54
N GLY A 67 -3.06 12.95 -8.65
CA GLY A 67 -2.55 13.72 -7.52
C GLY A 67 -3.47 13.73 -6.30
N TYR A 68 -4.45 12.83 -6.23
CA TYR A 68 -5.17 12.58 -4.98
C TYR A 68 -4.25 11.86 -4.00
N ILE A 69 -4.30 12.25 -2.73
CA ILE A 69 -3.49 11.70 -1.65
C ILE A 69 -4.41 10.92 -0.71
N GLU A 70 -4.01 9.71 -0.35
CA GLU A 70 -4.75 8.89 0.61
C GLU A 70 -4.66 9.50 2.02
N LYS A 71 -5.81 9.86 2.59
CA LYS A 71 -5.92 10.28 3.98
C LYS A 71 -6.30 9.04 4.78
N GLY A 72 -5.32 8.44 5.45
CA GLY A 72 -5.47 7.17 6.14
C GLY A 72 -6.66 7.14 7.09
N LEU A 73 -7.72 6.44 6.69
CA LEU A 73 -8.40 5.55 7.60
C LEU A 73 -7.83 4.15 7.34
N GLN A 74 -7.17 3.65 8.36
CA GLN A 74 -6.71 2.28 8.44
C GLN A 74 -7.94 1.41 8.73
N THR A 75 -8.13 0.34 7.97
CA THR A 75 -8.57 -0.96 8.53
C THR A 75 -7.51 -2.00 8.18
N PRO A 76 -7.33 -3.02 9.03
CA PRO A 76 -6.03 -3.66 9.24
C PRO A 76 -5.67 -4.57 8.06
N SER A 77 -4.39 -4.54 7.70
CA SER A 77 -3.78 -5.35 6.66
C SER A 77 -4.23 -5.01 5.23
N GLN A 78 -3.53 -4.08 4.58
CA GLN A 78 -2.50 -4.45 3.60
C GLN A 78 -1.85 -3.21 2.96
N ASN A 79 -0.53 -3.20 3.05
CA ASN A 79 0.41 -2.58 2.12
C ASN A 79 0.27 -1.08 1.82
N LYS A 80 1.09 -0.34 2.57
CA LYS A 80 2.02 0.64 2.03
C LYS A 80 2.69 0.05 0.77
N LYS A 81 2.06 0.20 -0.40
CA LYS A 81 2.72 0.13 -1.69
C LYS A 81 3.72 1.29 -1.72
N THR A 82 4.91 1.06 -1.17
CA THR A 82 6.11 1.71 -1.69
C THR A 82 6.14 1.34 -3.16
N PHE A 83 5.72 2.29 -3.99
CA PHE A 83 5.87 2.20 -5.42
C PHE A 83 7.36 2.06 -5.72
N VAL A 84 7.79 0.84 -6.04
CA VAL A 84 9.06 0.57 -6.68
C VAL A 84 8.78 -0.35 -7.86
N GLN A 85 8.66 0.29 -9.02
CA GLN A 85 8.72 -0.38 -10.31
C GLN A 85 10.18 -0.71 -10.61
N THR A 86 10.43 -1.93 -11.11
CA THR A 86 11.70 -2.50 -11.63
C THR A 86 12.55 -3.34 -10.66
N SER A 87 13.08 -4.47 -11.16
CA SER A 87 14.01 -5.38 -10.48
C SER A 87 15.34 -4.72 -10.09
N ASP A 88 15.70 -3.67 -10.80
CA ASP A 88 16.94 -2.91 -10.57
C ASP A 88 16.86 -2.07 -9.29
N ASP A 89 15.65 -1.67 -8.91
CA ASP A 89 15.42 -0.80 -7.76
C ASP A 89 15.36 -1.61 -6.44
N PHE A 90 14.85 -2.84 -6.49
CA PHE A 90 14.99 -3.78 -5.36
C PHE A 90 16.47 -4.05 -5.04
N SER A 91 17.30 -4.28 -6.05
CA SER A 91 18.73 -4.55 -5.84
C SER A 91 19.43 -3.37 -5.16
N LYS A 92 19.08 -2.14 -5.56
CA LYS A 92 19.61 -0.91 -4.95
C LYS A 92 19.14 -0.71 -3.52
N GLU A 93 17.86 -0.97 -3.24
CA GLU A 93 17.32 -0.87 -1.89
C GLU A 93 18.04 -1.84 -0.94
N TRP A 94 18.23 -3.09 -1.37
CA TRP A 94 19.00 -4.07 -0.62
C TRP A 94 20.47 -3.68 -0.45
N GLU A 95 21.12 -3.16 -1.49
CA GLU A 95 22.51 -2.65 -1.41
C GLU A 95 22.61 -1.49 -0.40
N ASN A 96 21.61 -0.60 -0.34
CA ASN A 96 21.56 0.48 0.64
C ASN A 96 21.37 -0.03 2.07
N ILE A 97 20.50 -1.02 2.29
CA ILE A 97 20.26 -1.60 3.62
C ILE A 97 21.51 -2.30 4.14
N VAL A 98 22.17 -3.13 3.32
CA VAL A 98 23.36 -3.88 3.73
C VAL A 98 24.55 -2.96 4.04
N ASN A 99 24.68 -1.85 3.30
CA ASN A 99 25.74 -0.86 3.52
C ASN A 99 25.35 0.21 4.57
N SER A 100 24.19 0.11 5.21
CA SER A 100 23.74 1.10 6.18
C SER A 100 24.55 1.03 7.48
N LYS A 101 24.77 2.20 8.07
CA LYS A 101 25.35 2.35 9.42
C LYS A 101 24.43 1.79 10.51
N ASN A 102 23.11 1.81 10.28
CA ASN A 102 22.08 1.39 11.24
C ASN A 102 21.28 0.20 10.66
N LEU A 103 22.00 -0.89 10.41
CA LEU A 103 21.46 -2.10 9.78
C LEU A 103 20.18 -2.61 10.48
N GLN A 104 20.14 -2.60 11.81
CA GLN A 104 19.00 -3.11 12.58
C GLN A 104 17.73 -2.31 12.32
N ASP A 105 17.84 -0.98 12.33
CA ASP A 105 16.71 -0.08 12.10
C ASP A 105 16.20 -0.16 10.67
N ASP A 106 17.11 -0.23 9.70
CA ASP A 106 16.73 -0.24 8.29
C ASP A 106 16.13 -1.59 7.87
N LEU A 107 16.63 -2.70 8.42
CA LEU A 107 15.96 -4.00 8.28
C LEU A 107 14.58 -3.99 8.93
N THR A 108 14.46 -3.44 10.15
CA THR A 108 13.17 -3.35 10.85
C THR A 108 12.15 -2.55 10.04
N LYS A 109 12.56 -1.39 9.50
CA LYS A 109 11.70 -0.54 8.66
C LYS A 109 11.29 -1.24 7.37
N HIS A 110 12.25 -1.89 6.69
CA HIS A 110 11.98 -2.59 5.44
C HIS A 110 10.99 -3.74 5.66
N PHE A 111 11.13 -4.49 6.76
CA PHE A 111 10.28 -5.65 7.06
C PHE A 111 9.05 -5.35 7.92
N LEU A 112 8.76 -4.08 8.21
CA LEU A 112 7.62 -3.72 9.05
C LEU A 112 6.29 -4.18 8.42
N TYR A 113 6.23 -4.40 7.11
CA TYR A 113 5.06 -4.96 6.43
C TYR A 113 4.69 -6.38 6.90
N LEU A 114 5.63 -7.12 7.51
CA LEU A 114 5.35 -8.44 8.11
C LEU A 114 4.54 -8.33 9.41
N ALA A 115 4.53 -7.17 10.07
CA ALA A 115 3.70 -6.88 11.23
C ALA A 115 2.36 -6.28 10.77
N ASP A 116 1.60 -7.06 9.99
CA ASP A 116 0.31 -6.63 9.45
C ASP A 116 -0.82 -6.55 10.50
N SER A 117 -0.54 -7.06 11.69
CA SER A 117 -1.43 -7.15 12.84
C SER A 117 -0.86 -6.32 14.00
N PRO A 118 -1.67 -5.47 14.66
CA PRO A 118 -1.22 -4.66 15.79
C PRO A 118 -0.57 -5.50 16.90
N GLY A 119 0.60 -5.08 17.36
CA GLY A 119 1.40 -5.75 18.39
C GLY A 119 2.51 -6.66 17.85
N PHE A 120 2.48 -7.01 16.56
CA PHE A 120 3.55 -7.79 15.93
C PHE A 120 4.78 -6.95 15.55
N GLU A 121 4.70 -5.62 15.63
CA GLU A 121 5.85 -4.73 15.42
C GLU A 121 6.97 -5.07 16.41
N SER A 122 6.60 -5.36 17.67
CA SER A 122 7.57 -5.76 18.71
C SER A 122 8.35 -7.02 18.32
N VAL A 123 7.71 -7.94 17.59
CA VAL A 123 8.34 -9.17 17.10
C VAL A 123 9.37 -8.83 16.03
N VAL A 124 8.99 -8.03 15.02
CA VAL A 124 9.89 -7.57 13.96
C VAL A 124 11.09 -6.81 14.55
N HIS A 125 10.83 -5.87 15.47
CA HIS A 125 11.86 -5.14 16.20
C HIS A 125 12.82 -6.08 16.95
N LYS A 126 12.32 -7.09 17.67
CA LYS A 126 13.17 -8.04 18.41
C LYS A 126 14.03 -8.91 17.50
N ILE A 127 13.49 -9.33 16.36
CA ILE A 127 14.20 -10.12 15.35
C ILE A 127 15.40 -9.33 14.84
N PHE A 128 15.16 -8.10 14.34
CA PHE A 128 16.20 -7.32 13.68
C PHE A 128 17.13 -6.57 14.63
N LYS A 129 16.73 -6.34 15.89
CA LYS A 129 17.61 -5.81 16.94
C LYS A 129 18.89 -6.64 17.13
N HIS A 130 18.81 -7.95 16.88
CA HIS A 130 19.95 -8.86 17.02
C HIS A 130 20.68 -9.14 15.69
N ALA A 131 20.29 -8.46 14.60
CA ALA A 131 20.97 -8.60 13.33
C ALA A 131 22.40 -8.08 13.44
N LYS A 132 23.37 -8.95 13.13
CA LYS A 132 24.81 -8.65 13.16
C LYS A 132 25.36 -8.29 11.78
N ALA A 133 24.81 -8.90 10.73
CA ALA A 133 25.25 -8.69 9.36
C ALA A 133 24.13 -9.11 8.39
N ALA A 134 24.13 -8.52 7.20
CA ALA A 134 23.32 -8.91 6.06
C ALA A 134 24.24 -9.02 4.82
N LYS A 135 23.89 -9.92 3.88
CA LYS A 135 24.68 -10.14 2.66
C LYS A 135 23.75 -10.42 1.48
N ILE A 136 24.09 -9.86 0.32
CA ILE A 136 23.35 -10.09 -0.92
C ILE A 136 24.07 -11.18 -1.72
N ASN A 137 23.44 -12.33 -1.88
CA ASN A 137 23.96 -13.41 -2.72
C ASN A 137 23.46 -13.21 -4.16
N LYS A 138 24.32 -12.70 -5.05
CA LYS A 138 24.02 -12.61 -6.49
C LYS A 138 24.14 -13.99 -7.14
N ASN A 139 23.27 -14.93 -6.77
CA ASN A 139 23.15 -16.19 -7.50
C ASN A 139 22.50 -15.90 -8.85
N LYS A 140 23.29 -15.95 -9.92
CA LYS A 140 22.80 -15.98 -11.30
C LYS A 140 22.03 -17.29 -11.51
N GLN A 141 20.78 -17.35 -11.07
CA GLN A 141 19.89 -18.41 -11.53
C GLN A 141 19.62 -18.14 -13.02
N LYS A 142 20.39 -18.80 -13.89
CA LYS A 142 20.02 -18.98 -15.28
C LYS A 142 18.67 -19.71 -15.28
N TYR A 143 17.60 -18.99 -15.57
CA TYR A 143 16.34 -19.63 -15.94
C TYR A 143 16.61 -20.41 -17.23
N VAL A 144 16.77 -21.73 -17.10
CA VAL A 144 16.71 -22.64 -18.24
C VAL A 144 15.23 -22.80 -18.52
N GLY A 145 14.72 -22.03 -19.48
CA GLY A 145 13.36 -22.16 -19.98
C GLY A 145 13.14 -23.58 -20.50
N ARG A 146 11.99 -24.16 -20.14
CA ARG A 146 11.45 -25.38 -20.73
C ARG A 146 10.12 -25.05 -21.35
#